data_AF-A0A849QY95-F1
#
_entry.id   AF-A0A849QY95-F1
#
_cell.length_a   1.000
_cell.length_b   1.000
_cell.length_c   1.000
_cell.angle_alpha   90.00
_cell.angle_beta   90.00
_cell.angle_gamma   90.00
#
_symmetry.space_group_name_H-M   'P 1'
#
loop_
_entity.id
_entity.type
_entity.pdbx_description
1 polymer ?
#
loop_
_entity_poly.entity_id
_entity_poly.type
_entity_poly.pdbx_seq_one_letter_code
_entity_poly.pdbx_strand_id
1 'polypeptide(L)' 'MSIFKTKRYKDKNLENFTGYCGDYRSVDGMKVPFYLEATWNLESGDFSYAKFKIKKIEYNNPSKFE' A
#
# COMPACT_ATOMS: atom_id res chain seq x y z
N MET A 1 0.67 13.15 0.25
CA MET A 1 0.20 11.86 -0.28
C MET A 1 0.93 11.63 -1.58
N SER A 2 1.61 10.50 -1.73
CA SER A 2 2.24 10.05 -2.98
C SER A 2 1.28 9.11 -3.68
N ILE A 3 1.17 9.23 -5.01
CA ILE A 3 0.27 8.42 -5.83
C ILE A 3 1.11 7.81 -6.95
N PHE A 4 0.93 6.52 -7.20
CA PHE A 4 1.49 5.87 -8.38
C PHE A 4 0.40 5.15 -9.16
N LYS A 5 0.52 5.21 -10.48
CA LYS A 5 -0.34 4.50 -11.43
C LYS A 5 0.48 3.44 -12.13
N THR A 6 -0.09 2.25 -12.25
CA THR A 6 0.56 1.11 -12.91
C THR A 6 -0.50 0.16 -13.45
N LYS A 7 -0.07 -0.98 -13.98
CA LYS A 7 -0.94 -2.11 -14.29
C LYS A 7 -0.60 -3.30 -13.41
N ARG A 8 -1.61 -4.05 -12.97
CA ARG A 8 -1.45 -5.28 -12.17
C ARG A 8 -2.38 -6.37 -12.66
N TYR A 9 -1.95 -7.62 -12.55
CA TYR A 9 -2.82 -8.74 -12.85
C TYR A 9 -3.93 -8.85 -11.80
N LYS A 10 -5.18 -8.74 -12.26
CA LYS A 10 -6.36 -9.19 -11.56
C LYS A 10 -6.75 -10.52 -12.21
N ASP A 11 -6.44 -11.62 -11.52
CA ASP A 11 -6.58 -12.98 -12.05
C ASP A 11 -5.74 -13.16 -13.33
N LYS A 12 -6.37 -13.28 -14.51
CA LYS A 12 -5.70 -13.42 -15.81
C LYS A 12 -5.58 -12.11 -16.60
N ASN A 13 -6.26 -11.05 -16.16
CA ASN A 13 -6.34 -9.79 -16.89
C ASN A 13 -5.40 -8.75 -16.29
N LEU A 14 -4.72 -7.98 -17.15
CA LEU A 14 -3.85 -6.91 -16.73
C LEU A 14 -4.65 -5.59 -16.64
N GLU A 15 -4.99 -5.18 -15.43
CA GLU A 15 -5.86 -4.03 -15.16
C GLU A 15 -5.09 -2.80 -14.70
N ASN A 16 -5.65 -1.61 -14.92
CA ASN A 16 -5.13 -0.37 -14.35
C ASN A 16 -5.27 -0.39 -12.82
N PHE A 17 -4.26 0.15 -12.15
CA PHE A 17 -4.17 0.14 -10.71
C PHE A 17 -3.55 1.43 -10.20
N THR A 18 -4.16 1.98 -9.14
CA THR A 18 -3.63 3.15 -8.43
C THR A 18 -3.29 2.78 -7.00
N GLY A 19 -2.05 3.07 -6.61
CA GLY A 19 -1.60 2.97 -5.23
C GLY A 19 -1.43 4.35 -4.61
N TYR A 20 -1.92 4.51 -3.38
CA TYR A 20 -1.78 5.73 -2.59
C TYR A 20 -0.93 5.44 -1.37
N CYS A 21 0.10 6.26 -1.16
CA CYS A 21 1.02 6.17 -0.03
C CYS A 21 1.01 7.50 0.71
N GLY A 22 0.62 7.50 1.98
CA GLY A 22 0.44 8.71 2.77
C GLY A 22 1.01 8.58 4.16
N ASP A 23 0.88 9.66 4.94
CA ASP A 23 1.31 9.68 6.33
C ASP A 23 2.77 9.20 6.47
N TYR A 24 3.67 9.84 5.73
CA TYR A 24 5.08 9.48 5.76
C TYR A 24 5.70 9.90 7.09
N ARG A 25 6.32 8.95 7.78
CA ARG A 25 6.97 9.15 9.07
C ARG A 25 8.42 8.67 9.01
N SER A 26 9.26 9.26 9.85
CA SER A 26 10.62 8.77 10.06
C SER A 26 10.58 7.58 11.03
N VAL A 27 11.10 6.44 10.59
CA VAL A 27 11.31 5.24 11.41
C VAL A 27 12.74 4.80 11.17
N ASP A 28 13.55 4.81 12.23
CA ASP A 28 14.96 4.41 12.19
C ASP A 28 15.76 5.06 11.04
N GLY A 29 15.55 6.36 10.83
CA GLY A 29 16.20 7.14 9.77
C GLY A 29 15.61 6.97 8.36
N MET A 30 14.64 6.08 8.17
CA MET A 30 13.94 5.88 6.89
C MET A 30 12.59 6.60 6.87
N LYS A 31 12.21 7.14 5.70
CA LYS A 31 10.90 7.76 5.48
C LYS A 31 9.91 6.74 4.93
N VAL A 32 8.97 6.29 5.76
CA VAL A 32 8.05 5.17 5.47
C VAL A 32 6.60 5.65 5.47
N PRO A 33 5.73 5.24 4.51
CA PRO A 33 4.32 5.58 4.53
C PRO A 33 3.55 4.76 5.58
N PHE A 34 2.76 5.42 6.44
CA PHE A 34 1.89 4.76 7.42
C PHE A 34 0.43 4.64 6.94
N TYR A 35 0.11 5.23 5.79
CA TYR A 35 -1.14 5.03 5.08
C TYR A 35 -0.87 4.40 3.72
N LEU A 36 -1.58 3.32 3.41
CA LEU A 36 -1.56 2.67 2.10
C LEU A 36 -2.99 2.42 1.63
N GLU A 37 -3.26 2.66 0.35
CA GLU A 37 -4.52 2.29 -0.28
C GLU A 37 -4.27 1.73 -1.68
N ALA A 38 -5.01 0.68 -2.02
CA ALA A 38 -4.96 -0.01 -3.30
C ALA A 38 -6.32 0.06 -3.98
N THR A 39 -6.33 0.58 -5.21
CA THR A 39 -7.54 0.79 -6.00
C THR A 39 -7.38 0.14 -7.38
N TRP A 40 -8.35 -0.68 -7.75
CA TRP A 40 -8.53 -1.13 -9.13
C TRP A 40 -9.23 -0.05 -9.93
N ASN A 41 -8.69 0.30 -11.09
CA ASN A 41 -9.31 1.24 -12.03
C ASN A 41 -9.89 0.43 -13.20
N LEU A 42 -11.09 -0.11 -12.99
CA LEU A 42 -11.78 -0.94 -13.99
C LEU A 42 -12.63 -0.05 -14.91
N GLU A 43 -13.08 -0.59 -16.04
CA GLU A 43 -14.00 0.13 -16.93
C GLU A 43 -15.30 0.54 -16.21
N SER A 44 -15.79 -0.30 -15.28
CA SER A 44 -16.96 -0.01 -14.46
C SER A 44 -16.73 1.03 -13.35
N GLY A 45 -15.48 1.47 -13.14
CA GLY A 45 -15.12 2.50 -12.18
C GLY A 45 -13.93 2.12 -11.29
N ASP A 46 -13.71 2.99 -10.30
CA ASP A 46 -12.61 2.87 -9.34
C ASP A 46 -13.06 2.14 -8.07
N PHE A 47 -12.40 1.02 -7.76
CA PHE A 47 -12.71 0.16 -6.62
C PHE A 47 -11.54 0.06 -5.67
N SER A 48 -11.61 0.83 -4.57
CA SER A 48 -10.68 0.70 -3.44
C SER A 48 -10.97 -0.59 -2.69
N TYR A 49 -10.04 -1.54 -2.73
CA TYR A 49 -10.24 -2.86 -2.14
C TYR A 49 -9.38 -3.12 -0.90
N ALA A 50 -8.36 -2.29 -0.66
CA ALA A 50 -7.55 -2.40 0.54
C ALA A 50 -7.11 -1.01 1.03
N LYS A 51 -7.26 -0.78 2.34
CA LYS A 51 -6.81 0.41 3.06
C LYS A 51 -6.09 -0.02 4.33
N PHE A 52 -4.84 0.40 4.48
CA PHE A 52 -4.02 0.08 5.64
C PHE A 52 -3.64 1.36 6.38
N LYS A 53 -3.75 1.30 7.70
CA LYS A 53 -3.17 2.28 8.63
C LYS A 53 -2.20 1.56 9.54
N ILE A 54 -0.91 1.75 9.29
CA ILE A 54 0.16 1.16 10.10
C ILE A 54 0.15 1.83 11.47
N LYS A 55 0.24 1.03 12.53
CA LYS A 55 0.29 1.53 13.92
C LYS A 55 1.69 1.52 14.50
N LYS A 56 2.46 0.47 14.19
CA LYS A 56 3.81 0.27 14.68
C LYS A 56 4.61 -0.52 13.64
N ILE A 57 5.89 -0.15 13.50
CA ILE A 57 6.89 -0.89 12.75
C ILE A 57 7.98 -1.27 13.75
N GLU A 58 8.40 -2.54 13.75
CA GLU A 58 9.47 -3.05 14.60
C GLU A 58 10.41 -3.85 13.73
N TYR A 59 11.68 -3.49 13.73
CA TYR A 59 12.74 -4.23 13.05
C TYR A 59 13.46 -5.13 14.05
N ASN A 60 14.03 -6.24 13.56
CA ASN A 60 14.88 -7.14 14.34
C ASN A 60 14.24 -7.66 15.65
N ASN A 61 12.93 -7.93 15.63
CA ASN A 61 12.22 -8.51 16.77
C ASN A 61 11.93 -10.01 16.54
N PRO A 62 12.86 -10.92 16.90
CA PRO A 62 12.67 -12.36 16.71
C PRO A 62 11.58 -12.95 17.62
N SER A 63 11.23 -12.29 18.73
CA SER A 63 10.24 -12.78 19.69
C SER A 63 8.82 -12.92 19.12
N LYS A 64 8.58 -12.46 17.88
CA LYS A 64 7.32 -12.62 17.16
C LYS A 64 7.19 -13.96 16.42
N PHE A 65 8.25 -14.76 16.39
CA PHE A 65 8.32 -16.01 15.65
C PHE A 65 8.71 -17.21 16.53
N GLU A 66 8.80 -16.99 17.84
CA GLU A 66 8.98 -18.03 18.87
C GLU A 66 7.64 -18.69 19.22
#